data_AF-A0A965CQA6-F1
#
_entry.id   AF-A0A965CQA6-F1
#
_cell.length_a   1.000
_cell.length_b   1.000
_cell.length_c   1.000
_cell.angle_alpha   90.00
_cell.angle_beta   90.00
_cell.angle_gamma   90.00
#
_symmetry.space_group_name_H-M   'P 1'
#
loop_
_entity.id
_entity.type
_entity.pdbx_description
1 polymer ?
#
loop_
_entity_poly.entity_id
_entity_poly.type
_entity_poly.pdbx_seq_one_letter_code
_entity_poly.pdbx_strand_id
1 'polypeptide(L)' 'TVPREAVQTGPRGSYVYIVDKDVAKFKPVKTGRTVNNRTEITDGLSGDEQVVTDGQIQLTDGVKIEPKGSSTGAP' A
#
# COMPACT_ATOMS: atom_id res chain seq x y z
N THR A 1 1.18 8.13 -7.29
CA THR A 1 -0.23 7.87 -6.86
C THR A 1 -0.44 6.37 -6.67
N VAL A 2 -1.01 5.97 -5.56
CA VAL A 2 -1.31 4.57 -5.22
C VAL A 2 -2.81 4.29 -5.38
N PRO A 3 -3.25 3.03 -5.51
CA PRO A 3 -4.67 2.70 -5.44
C PRO A 3 -5.26 3.10 -4.09
N ARG A 4 -6.50 3.62 -4.06
CA ARG A 4 -7.15 4.08 -2.81
C ARG A 4 -7.29 2.95 -1.78
N GLU A 5 -7.41 1.71 -2.27
CA GLU A 5 -7.53 0.48 -1.49
C GLU A 5 -6.24 0.13 -0.73
N ALA A 6 -5.07 0.56 -1.22
CA ALA A 6 -3.82 0.43 -0.48
C ALA A 6 -3.71 1.38 0.72
N VAL A 7 -4.48 2.47 0.70
CA VAL A 7 -4.46 3.51 1.73
C VAL A 7 -5.45 3.16 2.83
N GLN A 8 -4.94 2.91 4.02
CA GLN A 8 -5.76 2.74 5.22
C GLN A 8 -5.81 4.05 6.02
N THR A 9 -6.93 4.27 6.69
CA THR A 9 -7.12 5.44 7.56
C THR A 9 -7.26 4.93 8.99
N GLY A 10 -6.36 5.39 9.86
CA GLY A 10 -6.35 5.05 11.28
C GLY A 10 -6.58 6.27 12.16
N PRO A 11 -6.60 6.07 13.49
CA PRO A 11 -6.79 7.15 14.46
C PRO A 11 -5.68 8.22 14.43
N ARG A 12 -4.52 7.91 13.82
CA ARG A 12 -3.37 8.82 13.67
C ARG A 12 -3.23 9.41 12.26
N GLY A 13 -4.17 9.13 11.35
CA GLY A 13 -4.11 9.58 9.95
C GLY A 13 -3.97 8.41 8.97
N SER A 14 -3.62 8.74 7.72
CA SER A 14 -3.46 7.76 6.65
C SER A 14 -2.14 7.00 6.75
N TYR A 15 -2.16 5.72 6.40
CA TYR A 15 -0.99 4.86 6.37
C TYR A 15 -1.17 3.80 5.28
N VAL A 16 -0.06 3.21 4.84
CA VAL A 16 -0.03 2.11 3.88
C VAL A 16 0.85 0.99 4.43
N TYR A 17 0.69 -0.21 3.87
CA TYR A 17 1.67 -1.27 4.06
C TYR A 17 2.54 -1.36 2.81
N ILE A 18 3.86 -1.34 2.99
CA ILE A 18 4.82 -1.59 1.93
C ILE A 18 5.36 -3.01 2.01
N VAL A 19 5.76 -3.56 0.87
CA VAL A 19 6.46 -4.84 0.79
C VAL A 19 7.96 -4.56 0.87
N ASP A 20 8.61 -5.03 1.93
CA ASP A 20 10.05 -5.01 2.08
C ASP A 20 10.54 -6.45 2.30
N LYS A 21 11.26 -7.00 1.32
CA LYS A 21 11.82 -8.36 1.39
C LYS A 21 10.78 -9.42 1.81
N ASP A 22 9.62 -9.41 1.16
CA ASP A 22 8.49 -10.31 1.44
C ASP A 22 7.85 -10.09 2.82
N VAL A 23 8.02 -8.91 3.43
CA VAL A 23 7.43 -8.56 4.72
C VAL A 23 6.61 -7.28 4.58
N ALA A 24 5.40 -7.30 5.13
CA ALA A 24 4.56 -6.11 5.24
C ALA A 24 5.13 -5.18 6.32
N LYS A 25 5.48 -3.95 5.93
CA LYS A 25 5.89 -2.89 6.86
C LYS A 25 4.85 -1.80 6.91
N PHE A 26 4.45 -1.44 8.13
CA PHE A 26 3.60 -0.28 8.36
C PHE A 26 4.35 0.99 8.01
N LYS A 27 3.76 1.84 7.17
CA LYS A 27 4.34 3.13 6.83
C LYS A 27 3.29 4.24 6.89
N PRO A 28 3.44 5.22 7.80
CA PRO A 28 2.56 6.38 7.84
C PRO A 28 2.82 7.26 6.60
N VAL A 29 1.75 7.73 5.96
CA VAL A 29 1.84 8.55 4.74
C VAL A 29 0.89 9.73 4.80
N LYS A 30 1.25 10.81 4.11
CA LYS A 30 0.30 11.89 3.82
C LYS A 30 -0.30 11.68 2.45
N THR A 31 -1.61 11.73 2.41
CA THR A 31 -2.39 11.59 1.20
C THR A 31 -2.83 12.98 0.73
N GLY A 32 -2.85 13.16 -0.59
CA GLY A 32 -3.33 14.34 -1.27
C GLY A 32 -4.69 14.09 -1.90
N ARG A 33 -4.86 14.54 -3.15
CA ARG A 33 -6.12 14.34 -3.86
C ARG A 33 -6.33 12.88 -4.24
N THR A 34 -7.57 12.40 -4.11
CA THR A 34 -7.98 11.08 -4.58
C THR A 34 -8.86 11.24 -5.81
N VAL A 35 -8.46 10.63 -6.94
CA VAL A 35 -9.13 10.73 -8.24
C VAL A 35 -9.08 9.37 -8.94
N ASN A 36 -10.19 8.93 -9.57
CA ASN A 36 -10.27 7.68 -10.32
C ASN A 36 -9.73 6.45 -9.55
N ASN A 37 -10.19 6.27 -8.30
CA ASN A 37 -9.75 5.19 -7.40
C ASN A 37 -8.24 5.18 -7.08
N ARG A 38 -7.52 6.28 -7.33
CA ARG A 38 -6.11 6.45 -6.99
C ARG A 38 -5.97 7.62 -6.03
N THR A 39 -5.19 7.42 -4.98
CA THR A 39 -4.85 8.44 -3.99
C THR A 39 -3.43 8.93 -4.26
N GLU A 40 -3.28 10.24 -4.32
CA GLU A 40 -1.98 10.88 -4.33
C GLU A 40 -1.32 10.73 -2.97
N ILE A 41 -0.02 10.40 -2.96
CA ILE A 41 0.79 10.39 -1.74
C ILE A 41 1.71 11.58 -1.86
N THR A 42 1.59 12.51 -0.91
CA THR A 42 2.36 13.75 -0.87
C THR A 42 3.60 13.64 0.02
N ASP A 43 3.61 12.69 0.97
CA ASP A 43 4.73 12.44 1.87
C ASP A 43 4.69 11.02 2.44
N GLY A 44 5.86 10.48 2.82
CA GLY A 44 5.99 9.18 3.48
C GLY A 44 6.25 7.97 2.56
N LEU A 45 6.31 8.15 1.25
CA LEU A 45 6.79 7.14 0.28
C LEU A 45 7.84 7.76 -0.65
N SER A 46 8.83 6.97 -1.02
CA SER A 46 9.95 7.37 -1.90
C SER A 46 9.62 7.14 -3.38
N GLY A 47 8.62 6.32 -3.70
CA GLY A 47 8.16 6.03 -5.07
C GLY A 47 8.61 4.67 -5.61
N ASP A 48 9.74 4.14 -5.16
CA ASP A 48 10.25 2.80 -5.52
C ASP A 48 9.65 1.67 -4.68
N GLU A 49 8.74 2.01 -3.78
CA GLU A 49 8.17 1.08 -2.79
C GLU A 49 6.92 0.40 -3.33
N GLN A 50 6.85 -0.91 -3.20
CA GLN A 50 5.64 -1.67 -3.51
C GLN A 50 4.65 -1.54 -2.37
N VAL A 51 3.44 -1.07 -2.66
CA VAL A 51 2.35 -0.96 -1.70
C VAL A 51 1.42 -2.17 -1.81
N VAL A 52 0.91 -2.62 -0.68
CA VAL A 52 -0.11 -3.66 -0.62
C VAL A 52 -1.47 -3.04 -0.93
N THR A 53 -2.16 -3.55 -1.94
CA THR A 53 -3.49 -3.08 -2.38
C THR A 53 -4.63 -4.03 -2.02
N ASP A 54 -4.30 -5.31 -1.80
CA ASP A 54 -5.25 -6.38 -1.51
C ASP A 54 -4.81 -7.16 -0.26
N GLY A 55 -5.77 -7.59 0.55
CA GLY A 55 -5.51 -8.36 1.77
C GLY A 55 -4.97 -7.55 2.96
N GLN A 56 -4.81 -6.23 2.85
CA GLN A 56 -4.24 -5.35 3.90
C GLN A 56 -4.99 -5.36 5.24
N ILE A 57 -6.24 -5.80 5.27
CA ILE A 57 -7.05 -5.92 6.50
C ILE A 57 -6.54 -7.08 7.39
N GLN A 58 -6.00 -8.13 6.77
CA GLN A 58 -5.45 -9.30 7.47
C GLN A 58 -3.95 -9.16 7.75
N LEU A 59 -3.32 -8.08 7.28
CA LEU A 59 -1.89 -7.85 7.47
C LEU A 59 -1.62 -7.10 8.76
N THR A 60 -0.58 -7.56 9.45
CA THR A 60 0.03 -6.89 10.60
C THR A 60 1.47 -6.51 10.24
N ASP A 61 2.00 -5.51 10.94
CA ASP A 61 3.40 -5.14 10.81
C ASP A 61 4.32 -6.35 11.10
N GLY A 62 5.26 -6.62 10.19
CA GLY A 62 6.19 -7.74 10.31
C GLY A 62 5.65 -9.09 9.80
N VAL A 63 4.42 -9.15 9.27
CA VAL A 63 3.90 -10.37 8.65
C VAL A 63 4.58 -10.62 7.31
N LYS A 64 5.04 -11.87 7.11
CA LYS A 64 5.54 -12.30 5.81
C LYS A 64 4.38 -12.31 4.81
N ILE A 65 4.52 -11.55 3.74
CA ILE A 65 3.57 -11.49 2.65
C ILE A 65 4.20 -12.09 1.42
N GLU A 66 3.42 -12.90 0.72
CA GLU A 66 3.77 -13.33 -0.61
C GLU A 66 3.11 -12.32 -1.55
N PRO A 67 3.86 -11.35 -2.10
CA PRO A 67 3.28 -10.46 -3.09
C PRO A 67 2.77 -11.36 -4.21
N LYS A 68 1.46 -11.34 -4.45
CA LYS A 68 0.90 -11.92 -5.67
C LYS A 68 1.32 -11.03 -6.82
N GLY A 69 2.58 -11.18 -7.21
CA GLY A 69 3.16 -10.53 -8.37
C GLY A 69 2.36 -10.95 -9.58
N SER A 70 1.55 -10.02 -10.10
CA SER A 70 1.15 -9.92 -11.50
C SER A 70 0.83 -11.27 -12.15
N SER A 71 -0.43 -11.71 -12.05
CA SER A 71 -0.96 -12.68 -13.01
C SER A 71 -0.98 -12.02 -14.39
N THR A 72 0.13 -12.13 -15.09
CA THR A 72 0.17 -12.16 -16.55
C THR A 72 -0.66 -13.37 -16.97
N GLY A 73 -1.75 -13.16 -17.70
CA GLY A 73 -2.55 -14.25 -18.22
C GLY A 73 -3.89 -13.84 -18.84
N ALA A 74 -3.85 -13.14 -19.98
CA ALA A 74 -4.87 -13.31 -21.02
C ALA A 74 -4.23 -13.00 -22.39
N PRO A 75 -4.12 -13.97 -23.32
CA PRO A 75 -3.65 -13.75 -24.69
C PRO A 75 -4.65 -12.97 -25.54
#